data_AF-E6SDE6-F1
#
_entry.id   AF-E6SDE6-F1
#
_cell.length_a   1.000
_cell.length_b   1.000
_cell.length_c   1.000
_cell.angle_alpha   90.00
_cell.angle_beta   90.00
_cell.angle_gamma   90.00
#
_symmetry.space_group_name_H-M   'P 1'
#
loop_
_entity.id
_entity.type
_entity.pdbx_description
1 polymer ?
#
loop_
_entity_poly.entity_id
_entity_poly.type
_entity_poly.pdbx_seq_one_letter_code
_entity_poly.pdbx_strand_id
1 'polypeptide(L)'
;MAGVRTWPAAEVQLRHVVGGVAAQVWPLLGLVVVQFTGAAIWLALSGDRSLLDVAAGFGRMVVVGLVGSFALHEATHVVLLRRMPGITHITLERTAWRFSVAPVGALSSRQVGLVAVGGPGACLLAAAAWWVALPASGLAWWYAAHVVFLLPVFGDGRMLLASVRAGLLGTGRRMTE
;
A
#
# COMPACT_ATOMS: atom_id res chain seq x y z
N MET A 1 -18.21 -5.87 1.91
CA MET A 1 -18.62 -6.01 0.49
C MET A 1 -17.37 -6.04 -0.38
N ALA A 2 -17.17 -7.15 -1.08
CA ALA A 2 -16.13 -7.23 -2.11
C ALA A 2 -16.49 -6.25 -3.24
N GLY A 3 -15.51 -5.54 -3.78
CA GLY A 3 -15.70 -4.57 -4.84
C GLY A 3 -14.57 -4.68 -5.84
N VAL A 4 -14.93 -4.82 -7.11
CA VAL A 4 -14.00 -4.78 -8.23
C VAL A 4 -14.39 -3.58 -9.08
N ARG A 5 -13.44 -2.71 -9.36
CA ARG A 5 -13.64 -1.57 -10.25
C ARG A 5 -12.43 -1.43 -11.15
N THR A 6 -12.70 -1.20 -12.43
CA THR A 6 -11.69 -1.09 -13.48
C THR A 6 -11.82 0.26 -14.14
N TRP A 7 -10.69 0.93 -14.36
CA TRP A 7 -10.64 2.23 -15.02
C TRP A 7 -9.56 2.22 -16.09
N PRO A 8 -9.68 3.06 -17.13
CA PRO A 8 -8.55 3.36 -18.01
C PRO A 8 -7.34 3.78 -17.17
N ALA A 9 -6.15 3.29 -17.50
CA ALA A 9 -4.96 3.48 -16.67
C ALA A 9 -4.71 4.98 -16.38
N ALA A 10 -4.88 5.83 -17.40
CA ALA A 10 -4.70 7.28 -17.29
C ALA A 10 -5.65 7.94 -16.27
N GLU A 11 -6.84 7.38 -16.04
CA GLU A 11 -7.91 7.97 -15.24
C GLU A 11 -7.90 7.51 -13.78
N VAL A 12 -7.09 6.50 -13.44
CA VAL A 12 -7.01 5.98 -12.07
C VAL A 12 -6.40 7.02 -11.16
N GLN A 13 -7.20 7.50 -10.20
CA GLN A 13 -6.80 8.53 -9.26
C GLN A 13 -6.30 7.92 -7.95
N LEU A 14 -5.25 8.52 -7.38
CA LEU A 14 -4.66 8.03 -6.12
C LEU A 14 -5.65 8.07 -4.95
N ARG A 15 -6.64 8.98 -4.97
CA ARG A 15 -7.71 8.99 -3.97
C ARG A 15 -8.55 7.71 -3.96
N HIS A 16 -8.66 7.00 -5.08
CA HIS A 16 -9.36 5.71 -5.14
C HIS A 16 -8.56 4.63 -4.41
N VAL A 17 -7.21 4.69 -4.47
CA VAL A 17 -6.31 3.80 -3.73
C VAL A 17 -6.39 4.10 -2.24
N VAL A 18 -6.20 5.36 -1.84
CA VAL A 18 -6.28 5.79 -0.43
C VAL A 18 -7.65 5.44 0.16
N GLY A 19 -8.73 5.77 -0.55
CA GLY A 19 -10.09 5.44 -0.13
C GLY A 19 -10.33 3.92 -0.07
N GLY A 20 -9.77 3.16 -1.00
CA GLY A 20 -9.83 1.69 -1.00
C GLY A 20 -9.14 1.06 0.21
N VAL A 21 -7.93 1.52 0.54
CA VAL A 21 -7.18 1.10 1.74
C VAL A 21 -7.92 1.51 3.02
N ALA A 22 -8.37 2.76 3.12
CA ALA A 22 -9.13 3.24 4.27
C ALA A 22 -10.41 2.42 4.47
N ALA A 23 -11.11 2.10 3.38
CA ALA A 23 -12.30 1.27 3.41
C ALA A 23 -11.98 -0.20 3.74
N GLN A 24 -10.76 -0.70 3.52
CA GLN A 24 -10.33 -2.03 3.95
C GLN A 24 -10.14 -2.08 5.47
N VAL A 25 -9.58 -1.02 6.06
CA VAL A 25 -9.29 -0.95 7.50
C VAL A 25 -10.33 -0.14 8.30
N TRP A 26 -11.52 0.06 7.74
CA TRP A 26 -12.56 0.91 8.33
C TRP A 26 -12.91 0.59 9.80
N PRO A 27 -12.89 -0.67 10.29
CA PRO A 27 -13.21 -0.93 11.69
C PRO A 27 -12.17 -0.32 12.63
N LEU A 28 -10.88 -0.35 12.25
CA LEU A 28 -9.80 0.27 13.01
C LEU A 28 -9.91 1.79 12.98
N LEU A 29 -10.28 2.38 11.84
CA LEU A 29 -10.54 3.82 11.76
C LEU A 29 -11.74 4.24 12.61
N GLY A 30 -12.80 3.43 12.63
CA GLY A 30 -13.95 3.64 13.53
C GLY A 30 -13.53 3.61 15.00
N LEU A 31 -12.67 2.66 15.38
CA LEU A 31 -12.11 2.59 16.74
C LEU A 31 -11.29 3.83 17.09
N VAL A 32 -10.47 4.33 16.17
CA VAL A 32 -9.73 5.59 16.36
C VAL A 32 -10.70 6.74 16.63
N VAL A 33 -11.77 6.89 15.84
CA VAL A 33 -12.78 7.93 16.07
C VAL A 33 -13.42 7.82 17.45
N VAL A 34 -13.87 6.62 17.83
CA VAL A 34 -14.49 6.37 19.14
C VAL A 34 -13.52 6.73 20.28
N GLN A 35 -12.24 6.35 20.16
CA GLN A 35 -11.23 6.66 21.16
C GLN A 35 -10.99 8.16 21.30
N PHE A 36 -10.88 8.89 20.18
CA PHE A 36 -10.72 10.35 20.20
C PHE A 36 -11.95 11.04 20.80
N THR A 37 -13.16 10.59 20.46
CA THR A 37 -14.39 11.12 21.06
C THR A 37 -14.41 10.89 22.56
N GLY A 38 -14.10 9.68 23.03
CA GLY A 38 -14.02 9.36 24.45
C GLY A 38 -12.97 10.19 25.19
N ALA A 39 -11.78 10.34 24.61
CA ALA A 39 -10.71 11.16 25.17
C ALA A 39 -11.08 12.65 25.25
N ALA A 40 -11.77 13.18 24.24
CA ALA A 40 -12.25 14.56 24.23
C ALA A 40 -13.32 14.81 25.31
N ILE A 41 -14.26 13.86 25.48
CA ILE A 41 -15.26 13.92 26.55
C ILE A 41 -14.57 13.89 27.92
N TRP A 42 -13.61 12.98 28.13
CA TRP A 42 -12.86 12.89 29.37
C TRP A 42 -12.11 14.18 29.69
N LEU A 43 -11.40 14.75 28.70
CA LEU A 43 -10.71 16.03 28.85
C LEU A 43 -11.68 17.15 29.24
N ALA A 44 -12.86 17.21 28.63
CA ALA A 44 -13.86 18.23 28.94
C ALA A 44 -14.42 18.10 30.36
N LEU A 45 -14.56 16.87 30.87
CA LEU A 45 -15.11 16.60 32.20
C LEU A 45 -14.07 16.68 33.34
N SER A 46 -12.83 16.31 33.07
CA SER A 46 -11.79 16.15 34.10
C SER A 46 -10.64 17.16 34.02
N GLY A 47 -10.43 17.78 32.85
CA GLY A 47 -9.25 18.60 32.57
C GLY A 47 -7.98 17.79 32.27
N ASP A 48 -8.01 16.45 32.38
CA ASP A 48 -6.86 15.57 32.15
C ASP A 48 -6.68 15.22 30.66
N ARG A 49 -5.46 15.40 30.15
CA ARG A 49 -5.07 15.16 28.75
C ARG A 49 -4.51 13.76 28.49
N SER A 50 -4.28 12.96 29.52
CA SER A 50 -3.64 11.65 29.42
C SER A 50 -4.27 10.74 28.34
N LEU A 51 -5.61 10.66 28.31
CA LEU A 51 -6.33 9.85 27.31
C LEU A 51 -6.21 10.42 25.89
N LEU A 52 -6.08 11.73 25.75
CA LEU A 52 -5.89 12.36 24.44
C LEU A 52 -4.50 12.05 23.88
N ASP A 53 -3.47 12.05 24.72
CA ASP A 53 -2.10 11.69 24.31
C ASP A 53 -2.02 10.22 23.87
N VAL A 54 -2.69 9.32 24.60
CA VAL A 54 -2.81 7.90 24.22
C VAL A 54 -3.58 7.75 22.90
N ALA A 55 -4.71 8.44 22.74
CA ALA A 55 -5.50 8.42 21.51
C ALA A 55 -4.70 8.97 20.31
N ALA A 56 -3.92 10.02 20.52
CA ALA A 56 -3.04 10.59 19.50
C ALA A 56 -1.92 9.62 19.10
N GLY A 57 -1.30 8.93 20.07
CA GLY A 57 -0.30 7.92 19.80
C GLY A 57 -0.86 6.75 18.98
N PHE A 58 -1.98 6.17 19.41
CA PHE A 58 -2.65 5.08 18.70
C PHE A 58 -3.13 5.52 17.31
N GLY A 59 -3.80 6.67 17.22
CA GLY A 59 -4.28 7.24 15.97
C GLY A 59 -3.15 7.48 14.96
N ARG A 60 -1.99 7.97 15.42
CA ARG A 60 -0.80 8.11 14.56
C ARG A 60 -0.35 6.77 13.99
N MET A 61 -0.30 5.72 14.81
CA MET A 61 0.09 4.38 14.35
C MET A 61 -0.89 3.81 13.33
N VAL A 62 -2.20 3.98 13.54
CA VAL A 62 -3.23 3.47 12.62
C VAL A 62 -3.28 4.27 11.33
N VAL A 63 -3.29 5.60 11.41
CA VAL A 63 -3.50 6.47 10.24
C VAL A 63 -2.20 6.65 9.46
N VAL A 64 -1.12 7.05 10.11
CA VAL A 64 0.16 7.31 9.43
C VAL A 64 0.93 6.02 9.21
N GLY A 65 0.99 5.15 10.23
CA GLY A 65 1.67 3.87 10.13
C GLY A 65 0.95 2.91 9.19
N LEU A 66 -0.19 2.36 9.61
CA LEU A 66 -0.91 1.33 8.88
C LEU A 66 -1.52 1.85 7.56
N VAL A 67 -2.43 2.83 7.60
CA VAL A 67 -3.08 3.33 6.37
C VAL A 67 -2.08 3.98 5.45
N GLY A 68 -1.19 4.82 5.97
CA GLY A 68 -0.18 5.51 5.18
C GLY A 68 0.77 4.56 4.45
N SER A 69 1.25 3.50 5.12
CA SER A 69 2.16 2.52 4.48
C SER A 69 1.48 1.71 3.38
N PHE A 70 0.28 1.17 3.61
CA PHE A 70 -0.48 0.45 2.57
C PHE A 70 -0.90 1.35 1.42
N ALA A 71 -1.31 2.60 1.71
CA ALA A 71 -1.66 3.56 0.68
C ALA A 71 -0.45 3.91 -0.19
N LEU A 72 0.73 4.11 0.40
CA LEU A 72 1.98 4.34 -0.35
C LEU A 72 2.34 3.13 -1.22
N HIS A 73 2.23 1.92 -0.67
CA HIS A 73 2.52 0.69 -1.37
C HIS A 73 1.69 0.57 -2.66
N GLU A 74 0.38 0.62 -2.53
CA GLU A 74 -0.55 0.45 -3.65
C GLU A 74 -0.52 1.65 -4.60
N ALA A 75 -0.32 2.87 -4.09
CA ALA A 75 -0.19 4.06 -4.93
C ALA A 75 1.04 3.95 -5.84
N THR A 76 2.15 3.40 -5.33
CA THR A 76 3.35 3.18 -6.13
C THR A 76 3.08 2.21 -7.27
N HIS A 77 2.38 1.10 -7.01
CA HIS A 77 1.97 0.16 -8.07
C HIS A 77 1.16 0.87 -9.15
N VAL A 78 0.14 1.65 -8.77
CA VAL A 78 -0.65 2.43 -9.73
C VAL A 78 0.21 3.42 -10.52
N VAL A 79 1.10 4.18 -9.85
CA VAL A 79 1.97 5.15 -10.52
C VAL A 79 2.87 4.48 -11.55
N LEU A 80 3.48 3.34 -11.20
CA LEU A 80 4.32 2.58 -12.12
C LEU A 80 3.51 2.04 -13.31
N LEU A 81 2.36 1.42 -13.05
CA LEU A 81 1.50 0.85 -14.09
C LEU A 81 1.00 1.91 -15.08
N ARG A 82 0.68 3.13 -14.60
CA ARG A 82 0.28 4.26 -15.45
C ARG A 82 1.35 4.71 -16.44
N ARG A 83 2.62 4.39 -16.18
CA ARG A 83 3.75 4.75 -17.06
C ARG A 83 4.11 3.64 -18.04
N MET A 84 3.42 2.50 -18.00
CA MET A 84 3.72 1.34 -18.83
C MET A 84 2.82 1.31 -20.07
N PRO A 85 3.38 1.37 -21.29
CA PRO A 85 2.60 1.53 -22.52
C PRO A 85 1.70 0.33 -22.85
N GLY A 86 2.02 -0.86 -22.33
CA GLY A 86 1.21 -2.06 -22.55
C GLY A 86 -0.01 -2.18 -21.63
N ILE A 87 -0.20 -1.26 -20.68
CA ILE A 87 -1.31 -1.27 -19.73
C ILE A 87 -2.43 -0.37 -20.22
N THR A 88 -3.62 -0.94 -20.42
CA THR A 88 -4.80 -0.20 -20.87
C THR A 88 -5.68 0.20 -19.70
N HIS A 89 -5.86 -0.70 -18.73
CA HIS A 89 -6.71 -0.49 -17.57
C HIS A 89 -6.02 -0.95 -16.29
N ILE A 90 -6.47 -0.39 -15.17
CA ILE A 90 -6.08 -0.82 -13.84
C ILE A 90 -7.35 -1.18 -13.08
N THR A 91 -7.36 -2.37 -12.52
CA THR A 91 -8.42 -2.89 -11.66
C THR A 91 -8.00 -2.72 -10.21
N LEU A 92 -8.86 -2.08 -9.41
CA LEU A 92 -8.74 -2.08 -7.95
C LEU A 92 -9.72 -3.11 -7.40
N GLU A 93 -9.18 -4.12 -6.71
CA GLU A 93 -9.95 -5.18 -6.08
C GLU A 93 -9.90 -5.02 -4.57
N ARG A 94 -11.06 -5.09 -3.93
CA ARG A 94 -11.18 -5.18 -2.48
C ARG A 94 -11.97 -6.43 -2.13
N THR A 95 -11.41 -7.31 -1.32
CA THR A 95 -12.11 -8.44 -0.71
C THR A 95 -12.35 -8.17 0.78
N ALA A 96 -12.77 -9.16 1.56
CA ALA A 96 -12.82 -9.02 3.01
C ALA A 96 -11.42 -8.86 3.63
N TRP A 97 -10.39 -9.43 3.01
CA TRP A 97 -9.05 -9.58 3.60
C TRP A 97 -7.96 -8.74 2.95
N ARG A 98 -8.17 -8.29 1.71
CA ARG A 98 -7.14 -7.57 0.95
C ARG A 98 -7.73 -6.48 0.09
N PHE A 99 -6.95 -5.43 -0.08
CA PHE A 99 -7.04 -4.52 -1.20
C PHE A 99 -5.85 -4.80 -2.12
N SER A 100 -6.05 -4.79 -3.44
CA SER A 100 -4.97 -5.04 -4.39
C SER A 100 -5.20 -4.32 -5.72
N VAL A 101 -4.10 -3.91 -6.35
CA VAL A 101 -4.06 -3.35 -7.70
C VAL A 101 -3.70 -4.45 -8.70
N ALA A 102 -4.51 -4.61 -9.75
CA ALA A 102 -4.27 -5.56 -10.84
C ALA A 102 -4.22 -4.84 -12.20
N PRO A 103 -3.14 -5.01 -12.98
CA PRO A 103 -3.06 -4.45 -14.33
C PRO A 103 -3.88 -5.25 -15.35
N VAL A 104 -4.43 -4.56 -16.34
CA VAL A 104 -5.03 -5.17 -17.54
C VAL A 104 -4.22 -4.71 -18.76
N GLY A 105 -3.63 -5.68 -19.45
CA GLY A 105 -2.77 -5.46 -20.60
C GLY A 105 -1.54 -6.35 -20.59
N ALA A 106 -0.50 -5.94 -21.29
CA ALA A 106 0.75 -6.69 -21.41
C ALA A 106 1.89 -6.00 -20.65
N LEU A 107 2.63 -6.79 -19.88
CA LEU A 107 3.87 -6.38 -19.23
C LEU A 107 5.00 -7.29 -19.68
N SER A 108 6.15 -6.70 -20.03
CA SER A 108 7.39 -7.45 -20.16
C SER A 108 7.86 -7.95 -18.80
N SER A 109 8.68 -9.01 -18.78
CA SER A 109 9.23 -9.56 -17.53
C SER A 109 9.94 -8.49 -16.69
N ARG A 110 10.69 -7.58 -17.32
CA ARG A 110 11.35 -6.47 -16.62
C ARG A 110 10.36 -5.52 -15.95
N GLN A 111 9.27 -5.20 -16.63
CA GLN A 111 8.21 -4.35 -16.06
C GLN A 111 7.49 -5.05 -14.91
N VAL A 112 7.21 -6.35 -15.01
CA VAL A 112 6.65 -7.15 -13.91
C VAL A 112 7.55 -7.07 -12.68
N GLY A 113 8.87 -7.27 -12.84
CA GLY A 113 9.83 -7.15 -11.74
C GLY A 113 9.88 -5.75 -11.13
N LEU A 114 9.84 -4.70 -11.96
CA LEU A 114 9.82 -3.31 -11.49
C LEU A 114 8.56 -2.99 -10.68
N VAL A 115 7.38 -3.42 -11.15
CA VAL A 115 6.12 -3.23 -10.41
C VAL A 115 6.19 -3.99 -9.09
N ALA A 116 6.57 -5.26 -9.12
CA ALA A 116 6.65 -6.10 -7.92
C ALA A 116 7.53 -5.50 -6.82
N VAL A 117 8.65 -4.86 -7.18
CA VAL A 117 9.54 -4.21 -6.21
C VAL A 117 9.08 -2.79 -5.86
N GLY A 118 8.28 -2.15 -6.71
CA GLY A 118 7.85 -0.76 -6.56
C GLY A 118 7.17 -0.47 -5.23
N GLY A 119 6.09 -1.19 -4.92
CA GLY A 119 5.35 -1.03 -3.66
C GLY A 119 6.26 -1.20 -2.42
N PRO A 120 6.87 -2.39 -2.21
CA PRO A 120 7.77 -2.62 -1.08
C PRO A 120 8.99 -1.68 -1.03
N GLY A 121 9.57 -1.36 -2.19
CA GLY A 121 10.73 -0.48 -2.31
C GLY A 121 10.41 0.96 -1.89
N ALA A 122 9.27 1.51 -2.32
CA ALA A 122 8.82 2.83 -1.89
C ALA A 122 8.57 2.88 -0.38
N CYS A 123 7.98 1.83 0.18
CA CYS A 123 7.80 1.72 1.63
C CYS A 123 9.15 1.66 2.36
N LEU A 124 10.13 0.90 1.87
CA LEU A 124 11.45 0.83 2.49
C LEU A 124 12.18 2.20 2.47
N LEU A 125 12.07 2.96 1.37
CA LEU A 125 12.61 4.31 1.29
C LEU A 125 11.92 5.26 2.30
N ALA A 126 10.61 5.18 2.42
CA ALA A 126 9.86 5.93 3.43
C ALA A 126 10.22 5.51 4.87
N ALA A 127 10.48 4.22 5.11
CA ALA A 127 10.95 3.73 6.39
C ALA A 127 12.30 4.35 6.77
N ALA A 128 13.24 4.42 5.83
CA ALA A 128 14.53 5.09 6.05
C ALA A 128 14.34 6.58 6.39
N ALA A 129 13.44 7.28 5.68
CA ALA A 129 13.12 8.67 5.98
C ALA A 129 12.54 8.84 7.40
N TRP A 130 11.60 7.97 7.81
CA TRP A 130 11.05 7.97 9.17
C TRP A 130 12.10 7.66 10.23
N TRP A 131 13.05 6.77 9.94
CA TRP A 131 14.13 6.41 10.86
C TRP A 131 15.04 7.60 11.17
N VAL A 132 15.34 8.42 10.14
CA VAL A 132 16.15 9.63 10.30
C VAL A 132 15.36 10.75 10.98
N ALA A 133 14.11 10.96 10.58
CA ALA A 133 13.31 12.08 11.06
C ALA A 133 12.74 11.86 12.47
N LEU A 134 12.29 10.64 12.79
CA LEU A 134 11.57 10.30 14.02
C LEU A 134 11.91 8.86 14.50
N PRO A 135 13.17 8.59 14.92
CA PRO A 135 13.65 7.24 15.22
C PRO A 135 12.86 6.49 16.30
N ALA A 136 12.36 7.22 17.31
CA ALA A 136 11.61 6.63 18.42
C ALA A 136 10.10 6.47 18.13
N SER A 137 9.62 6.85 16.95
CA SER A 137 8.17 6.90 16.66
C SER A 137 7.54 5.55 16.34
N GLY A 138 8.33 4.51 16.05
CA GLY A 138 7.83 3.21 15.58
C GLY A 138 7.24 3.22 14.15
N LEU A 139 7.07 4.39 13.51
CA LEU A 139 6.49 4.50 12.17
C LEU A 139 7.32 3.78 11.12
N ALA A 140 8.65 3.86 11.20
CA ALA A 140 9.54 3.20 10.26
C ALA A 140 9.28 1.70 10.14
N TRP A 141 8.88 1.03 11.23
CA TRP A 141 8.60 -0.41 11.23
C TRP A 141 7.36 -0.77 10.41
N TRP A 142 6.30 0.05 10.43
CA TRP A 142 5.11 -0.16 9.61
C TRP A 142 5.45 -0.19 8.12
N TYR A 143 6.32 0.73 7.70
CA TYR A 143 6.76 0.83 6.32
C TYR A 143 7.77 -0.29 5.97
N ALA A 144 8.74 -0.57 6.84
CA ALA A 144 9.75 -1.62 6.62
C ALA A 144 9.13 -3.02 6.52
N ALA A 145 8.05 -3.30 7.26
CA ALA A 145 7.35 -4.59 7.23
C ALA A 145 6.89 -5.01 5.82
N HIS A 146 6.69 -4.06 4.89
CA HIS A 146 6.26 -4.35 3.52
C HIS A 146 7.32 -5.11 2.70
N VAL A 147 8.59 -5.13 3.13
CA VAL A 147 9.63 -5.97 2.51
C VAL A 147 9.25 -7.45 2.53
N VAL A 148 8.47 -7.89 3.53
CA VAL A 148 7.95 -9.26 3.61
C VAL A 148 7.11 -9.63 2.38
N PHE A 149 6.46 -8.68 1.71
CA PHE A 149 5.68 -8.95 0.50
C PHE A 149 6.53 -9.36 -0.71
N LEU A 150 7.85 -9.20 -0.66
CA LEU A 150 8.77 -9.74 -1.66
C LEU A 150 9.02 -11.24 -1.50
N LEU A 151 8.58 -11.87 -0.40
CA LEU A 151 8.67 -13.31 -0.23
C LEU A 151 7.73 -14.04 -1.22
N PRO A 152 8.13 -15.22 -1.77
CA PRO A 152 7.36 -15.92 -2.81
C PRO A 152 5.93 -16.35 -2.45
N VAL A 153 5.55 -16.29 -1.17
CA VAL A 153 4.20 -16.61 -0.70
C VAL A 153 3.22 -15.44 -0.92
N PHE A 154 3.71 -14.22 -1.16
CA PHE A 154 2.90 -13.03 -1.40
C PHE A 154 2.81 -12.66 -2.88
N GLY A 155 1.85 -11.79 -3.23
CA GLY A 155 1.59 -11.38 -4.62
C GLY A 155 2.82 -10.80 -5.31
N ASP A 156 3.42 -9.78 -4.71
CA ASP A 156 4.62 -9.11 -5.24
C ASP A 156 5.79 -10.08 -5.36
N GLY A 157 6.06 -10.89 -4.34
CA GLY A 157 7.12 -11.90 -4.39
C GLY A 157 6.90 -12.98 -5.46
N ARG A 158 5.65 -13.42 -5.70
CA ARG A 158 5.34 -14.32 -6.83
C ARG A 158 5.61 -13.66 -8.18
N MET A 159 5.21 -12.39 -8.35
CA MET A 159 5.46 -11.62 -9.57
C MET A 159 6.96 -11.41 -9.79
N LEU A 160 7.70 -11.08 -8.74
CA LEU A 160 9.15 -10.94 -8.79
C LEU A 160 9.81 -12.26 -9.18
N LEU A 161 9.44 -13.38 -8.56
CA LEU A 161 9.98 -14.69 -8.90
C LEU A 161 9.67 -15.09 -10.35
N ALA A 162 8.45 -14.83 -10.83
CA ALA A 162 8.06 -15.05 -12.22
C ALA A 162 8.92 -14.21 -13.18
N SER A 163 9.19 -12.94 -12.84
CA SER A 163 10.03 -12.05 -13.63
C SER A 163 11.47 -12.54 -13.74
N VAL A 164 12.07 -13.01 -12.64
CA VAL A 164 13.43 -13.55 -12.58
C VAL A 164 13.51 -14.83 -13.40
N ARG A 165 12.57 -15.75 -13.22
CA ARG A 165 12.51 -17.00 -14.00
C ARG A 165 12.42 -16.74 -15.51
N ALA A 166 11.57 -15.81 -15.93
CA ALA A 166 11.45 -15.44 -17.35
C ALA A 166 12.75 -14.79 -17.90
N GLY A 167 13.47 -14.02 -17.06
CA GLY A 167 14.77 -13.47 -17.43
C GLY A 167 15.87 -14.54 -17.56
N LEU A 168 15.90 -15.52 -16.65
CA LEU A 168 16.87 -16.62 -16.65
C LEU A 168 16.63 -17.63 -17.77
N LEU A 169 15.37 -17.89 -18.12
CA LEU A 169 14.99 -18.84 -19.19
C LEU A 169 15.13 -18.26 -20.60
N GLY A 170 15.58 -17.01 -20.75
CA GLY A 170 15.89 -16.45 -22.06
C GLY A 170 14.71 -16.37 -23.03
N THR A 171 13.46 -16.29 -22.53
CA THR A 171 12.26 -16.06 -23.36
C THR A 171 12.16 -14.64 -23.91
N GLY A 172 13.31 -14.02 -24.20
CA GLY A 172 13.47 -13.02 -25.24
C GLY A 172 13.64 -13.69 -26.60
N ARG A 173 12.66 -14.51 -27.03
CA ARG A 173 12.59 -14.92 -28.43
C ARG A 173 12.05 -13.71 -29.18
N ARG A 174 12.92 -13.06 -29.95
CA ARG A 174 12.52 -12.08 -30.97
C ARG A 174 11.41 -12.74 -31.80
N MET A 175 10.21 -12.15 -31.80
CA MET A 175 9.32 -12.28 -32.94
C MET A 175 9.84 -11.32 -34.00
N THR A 176 10.90 -11.74 -34.69
CA THR A 176 11.14 -11.30 -36.07
C THR A 176 10.32 -12.22 -36.94
N GLU A 177 9.21 -11.68 -37.45
CA GLU A 177 8.76 -11.69 -38.85
C GLU A 177 7.36 -11.05 -38.94
#